data_AF-A0A923VBG9-F1
#
_entry.id   AF-A0A923VBG9-F1
#
_cell.length_a   1.000
_cell.length_b   1.000
_cell.length_c   1.000
_cell.angle_alpha   90.00
_cell.angle_beta   90.00
_cell.angle_gamma   90.00
#
_symmetry.space_group_name_H-M   'P 1'
#
loop_
_entity.id
_entity.type
_entity.pdbx_description
1 polymer ?
#
loop_
_entity_poly.entity_id
_entity_poly.type
_entity_poly.pdbx_seq_one_letter_code
_entity_poly.pdbx_strand_id
1 'polypeptide(L)'
;MKKNITTALLIAAILSFNMSCMKKQNLDDDNLGDPIKPAALLSAISDGLGTYSYDIKQDESSSYVLSQSVQAGTPYNLEQQDLTVTAVVATNTSIKFDSLVTKTIYSDNQTSQSIPRSWSYQIGSDPATQNSKKSDEEAKPNAELEPPLYLFRMLESVAYTSCEAEGENAAACYQLHFVDFKLRVSPSMATQHQCANVNQCYIEARKIEFDTVSYKVLDKDNKPLRIHYTMTISKDVPFLSKMLQLCYRRLYTITSSQQKVMADTCYSVNNYTFGR
;
A
#
# COMPACT_ATOMS: atom_id res chain seq x y z
N MET A 1 -33.83 12.02 -47.90
CA MET A 1 -32.97 10.82 -47.66
C MET A 1 -31.99 11.14 -46.55
N LYS A 2 -31.95 10.30 -45.52
CA LYS A 2 -31.07 10.37 -44.35
C LYS A 2 -29.69 9.79 -44.66
N LYS A 3 -28.61 10.37 -44.10
CA LYS A 3 -27.45 9.73 -43.42
C LYS A 3 -26.33 10.78 -43.29
N ASN A 4 -25.99 11.21 -42.07
CA ASN A 4 -24.87 10.74 -41.21
C ASN A 4 -23.52 11.17 -41.82
N ILE A 5 -22.65 11.88 -41.10
CA ILE A 5 -21.78 11.31 -40.07
C ILE A 5 -21.32 12.43 -39.11
N THR A 6 -21.73 12.32 -37.84
CA THR A 6 -21.15 13.00 -36.69
C THR A 6 -20.04 12.11 -36.13
N THR A 7 -18.78 12.54 -36.23
CA THR A 7 -17.64 11.86 -35.62
C THR A 7 -16.92 12.83 -34.69
N ALA A 8 -17.29 12.83 -33.40
CA ALA A 8 -16.48 13.37 -32.31
C ALA A 8 -17.12 13.04 -30.96
N LEU A 9 -17.09 11.76 -30.56
CA LEU A 9 -17.31 11.37 -29.17
C LEU A 9 -16.74 9.96 -28.93
N LEU A 10 -16.22 9.76 -27.72
CA LEU A 10 -15.58 8.56 -27.16
C LEU A 10 -14.10 8.33 -27.46
N ILE A 11 -13.23 9.00 -26.68
CA ILE A 11 -12.08 8.34 -26.04
C ILE A 11 -11.99 8.84 -24.59
N ALA A 12 -12.78 8.22 -23.71
CA ALA A 12 -12.63 8.31 -22.25
C ALA A 12 -13.15 6.99 -21.65
N ALA A 13 -12.49 5.89 -22.00
CA ALA A 13 -12.78 4.57 -21.49
C ALA A 13 -11.49 3.75 -21.43
N ILE A 14 -10.55 4.15 -20.56
CA ILE A 14 -9.42 3.31 -20.16
C ILE A 14 -9.28 3.48 -18.64
N LEU A 15 -9.27 2.35 -17.93
CA LEU A 15 -9.22 2.18 -16.46
C LEU A 15 -10.57 1.99 -15.74
N SER A 16 -11.55 1.34 -16.36
CA SER A 16 -12.39 0.42 -15.59
C SER A 16 -11.56 -0.81 -15.28
N PHE A 17 -10.81 -0.75 -14.18
CA PHE A 17 -10.27 -1.93 -13.52
C PHE A 17 -11.41 -2.96 -13.46
N ASN A 18 -11.21 -4.12 -14.08
CA ASN A 18 -11.94 -5.32 -13.73
C ASN A 18 -11.55 -5.66 -12.29
N MET A 19 -12.09 -4.89 -11.33
CA MET A 19 -12.24 -5.37 -9.98
C MET A 19 -13.15 -6.57 -10.12
N SER A 20 -12.57 -7.77 -10.01
CA SER A 20 -13.31 -8.95 -9.61
C SER A 20 -14.39 -8.51 -8.62
N CYS A 21 -15.66 -8.77 -8.95
CA CYS A 21 -16.83 -8.40 -8.15
C CYS A 21 -16.86 -9.21 -6.83
N MET A 22 -15.80 -9.11 -6.04
CA MET A 22 -15.87 -9.43 -4.63
C MET A 22 -16.78 -8.40 -3.99
N LYS A 23 -17.86 -8.91 -3.39
CA LYS A 23 -18.81 -8.10 -2.63
C LYS A 23 -18.01 -7.27 -1.62
N LYS A 24 -18.14 -5.94 -1.69
CA LYS A 24 -17.54 -5.03 -0.72
C LYS A 24 -17.87 -5.53 0.69
N GLN A 25 -16.84 -5.76 1.51
CA GLN A 25 -16.99 -6.35 2.85
C GLN A 25 -17.90 -5.49 3.73
N ASN A 26 -18.81 -6.14 4.46
CA ASN A 26 -19.65 -5.50 5.45
C ASN A 26 -18.88 -5.41 6.76
N LEU A 27 -18.40 -4.21 7.10
CA LEU A 27 -17.60 -3.99 8.31
C LEU A 27 -18.42 -4.11 9.60
N ASP A 28 -19.76 -4.04 9.52
CA ASP A 28 -20.66 -4.15 10.67
C ASP A 28 -21.03 -5.60 11.02
N ASP A 29 -20.53 -6.58 10.26
CA ASP A 29 -20.75 -8.01 10.55
C ASP A 29 -20.00 -8.43 11.81
N ASP A 30 -20.73 -9.01 12.77
CA ASP A 30 -20.21 -9.47 14.05
C ASP A 30 -19.65 -10.91 13.97
N ASN A 31 -19.97 -11.68 12.91
CA ASN A 31 -19.44 -13.03 12.71
C ASN A 31 -18.34 -13.06 11.64
N LEU A 32 -17.09 -12.98 12.09
CA LEU A 32 -15.92 -12.95 11.21
C LEU A 32 -15.30 -14.33 10.95
N GLY A 33 -15.86 -15.38 11.57
CA GLY A 33 -15.24 -16.70 11.63
C GLY A 33 -14.06 -16.74 12.61
N ASP A 34 -13.21 -17.76 12.46
CA ASP A 34 -12.05 -17.94 13.33
C ASP A 34 -10.92 -16.95 13.00
N PRO A 35 -10.19 -16.45 14.01
CA PRO A 35 -9.06 -15.58 13.78
C PRO A 35 -7.95 -16.31 13.03
N ILE A 36 -7.33 -15.62 12.08
CA ILE A 36 -6.18 -16.15 11.35
C ILE A 36 -4.92 -16.05 12.21
N LYS A 37 -4.04 -17.03 12.09
CA LYS A 37 -2.71 -17.00 12.72
C LYS A 37 -1.82 -15.99 11.98
N PRO A 38 -0.95 -15.23 12.67
CA PRO A 38 0.00 -14.30 12.03
C PRO A 38 0.83 -14.95 10.91
N ALA A 39 1.28 -16.19 11.14
CA ALA A 39 2.06 -16.96 10.17
C ALA A 39 1.32 -17.19 8.84
N ALA A 40 -0.01 -17.26 8.84
CA ALA A 40 -0.80 -17.43 7.61
C ALA A 40 -0.78 -16.15 6.75
N LEU A 41 -0.94 -14.98 7.38
CA LEU A 41 -0.82 -13.70 6.69
C LEU A 41 0.61 -13.50 6.16
N LEU A 42 1.61 -13.77 7.00
CA LEU A 42 3.02 -13.65 6.61
C LEU A 42 3.37 -14.57 5.44
N SER A 43 2.87 -15.81 5.44
CA SER A 43 3.05 -16.75 4.32
C SER A 43 2.41 -16.21 3.04
N ALA A 44 1.18 -15.70 3.10
CA ALA A 44 0.50 -15.15 1.94
C ALA A 44 1.27 -13.97 1.33
N ILE A 45 1.82 -13.10 2.18
CA ILE A 45 2.67 -11.96 1.79
C ILE A 45 4.00 -12.44 1.21
N SER A 46 4.71 -13.34 1.91
CA SER A 46 6.03 -13.81 1.50
C SER A 46 5.98 -14.50 0.13
N ASP A 47 4.97 -15.33 -0.12
CA ASP A 47 4.79 -16.01 -1.40
C ASP A 47 4.63 -15.02 -2.57
N GLY A 48 3.92 -13.90 -2.36
CA GLY A 48 3.72 -12.88 -3.40
C GLY A 48 4.90 -11.92 -3.58
N LEU A 49 5.69 -11.70 -2.53
CA LEU A 49 6.94 -10.92 -2.60
C LEU A 49 8.11 -11.72 -3.19
N GLY A 50 8.00 -13.06 -3.19
CA GLY A 50 9.10 -13.96 -3.45
C GLY A 50 10.14 -13.91 -2.33
N THR A 51 11.39 -14.25 -2.65
CA THR A 51 12.49 -14.15 -1.70
C THR A 51 12.61 -12.72 -1.16
N TYR A 52 12.49 -12.57 0.15
CA TYR A 52 12.73 -11.30 0.82
C TYR A 52 14.24 -11.03 0.87
N SER A 53 14.75 -10.44 -0.21
CA SER A 53 16.11 -9.90 -0.29
C SER A 53 16.04 -8.38 -0.42
N TYR A 54 16.89 -7.67 0.33
CA TYR A 54 17.09 -6.23 0.20
C TYR A 54 17.90 -5.91 -1.08
N ASP A 55 17.39 -6.27 -2.25
CA ASP A 55 17.98 -5.95 -3.57
C ASP A 55 17.56 -4.53 -3.99
N ILE A 56 17.95 -3.54 -3.19
CA ILE A 56 17.73 -2.13 -3.48
C ILE A 56 18.89 -1.65 -4.35
N LYS A 57 18.57 -1.01 -5.48
CA LYS A 57 19.58 -0.55 -6.44
C LYS A 57 19.70 0.96 -6.46
N GLN A 58 20.87 1.45 -6.86
CA GLN A 58 21.04 2.88 -7.09
C GLN A 58 20.17 3.30 -8.28
N ASP A 59 19.61 4.51 -8.27
CA ASP A 59 18.67 5.01 -9.29
C ASP A 59 17.34 4.22 -9.38
N GLU A 60 17.07 3.32 -8.43
CA GLU A 60 15.74 2.75 -8.24
C GLU A 60 14.78 3.89 -7.89
N SER A 61 13.63 3.95 -8.55
CA SER A 61 12.61 4.95 -8.26
C SER A 61 11.24 4.34 -8.11
N SER A 62 10.40 4.99 -7.32
CA SER A 62 9.01 4.59 -7.09
C SER A 62 8.17 5.84 -6.89
N SER A 63 7.07 5.94 -7.62
CA SER A 63 6.07 6.99 -7.46
C SER A 63 4.80 6.36 -6.92
N TYR A 64 4.23 6.95 -5.88
CA TYR A 64 3.05 6.43 -5.20
C TYR A 64 2.07 7.57 -4.95
N VAL A 65 0.80 7.26 -5.18
CA VAL A 65 -0.32 8.19 -5.02
C VAL A 65 -1.21 7.68 -3.90
N LEU A 66 -1.48 8.55 -2.94
CA LEU A 66 -2.50 8.38 -1.94
C LEU A 66 -3.81 8.97 -2.46
N SER A 67 -4.85 8.13 -2.52
CA SER A 67 -6.20 8.54 -2.87
C SER A 67 -7.18 8.15 -1.76
N GLN A 68 -8.28 8.90 -1.67
CA GLN A 68 -9.36 8.62 -0.75
C GLN A 68 -10.71 8.70 -1.46
N SER A 69 -11.62 7.82 -1.07
CA SER A 69 -13.04 7.88 -1.42
C SER A 69 -13.86 7.78 -0.13
N VAL A 70 -14.85 8.66 0.03
CA VAL A 70 -15.78 8.66 1.16
C VAL A 70 -17.17 8.26 0.66
N GLN A 71 -17.87 7.40 1.39
CA GLN A 71 -19.20 6.88 1.06
C GLN A 71 -19.30 6.30 -0.38
N ALA A 72 -18.22 5.68 -0.86
CA ALA A 72 -18.11 5.16 -2.23
C ALA A 72 -18.26 6.23 -3.34
N GLY A 73 -17.99 7.50 -3.04
CA GLY A 73 -17.86 8.56 -4.03
C GLY A 73 -16.63 8.39 -4.94
N THR A 74 -16.47 9.33 -5.89
CA THR A 74 -15.30 9.35 -6.77
C THR A 74 -14.01 9.52 -5.95
N PRO A 75 -13.01 8.64 -6.10
CA PRO A 75 -11.73 8.83 -5.45
C PRO A 75 -11.06 10.14 -5.87
N TYR A 76 -10.43 10.82 -4.92
CA TYR A 76 -9.60 11.99 -5.16
C TYR A 76 -8.20 11.76 -4.58
N ASN A 77 -7.19 12.32 -5.25
CA ASN A 77 -5.81 12.22 -4.80
C ASN A 77 -5.58 13.22 -3.67
N LEU A 78 -4.98 12.75 -2.58
CA LEU A 78 -4.56 13.56 -1.43
C LEU A 78 -3.08 13.93 -1.56
N GLU A 79 -2.27 12.99 -2.00
CA GLU A 79 -0.83 13.12 -1.99
C GLU A 79 -0.19 12.27 -3.08
N GLN A 80 0.93 12.75 -3.63
CA GLN A 80 1.87 11.94 -4.38
C GLN A 80 3.22 12.03 -3.69
N GLN A 81 3.93 10.93 -3.67
CA GLN A 81 5.31 10.92 -3.24
C GLN A 81 6.17 10.17 -4.26
N ASP A 82 7.28 10.79 -4.61
CA ASP A 82 8.27 10.27 -5.55
C ASP A 82 9.55 9.98 -4.79
N LEU A 83 10.01 8.74 -4.83
CA LEU A 83 11.26 8.31 -4.21
C LEU A 83 12.27 7.95 -5.28
N THR A 84 13.51 8.41 -5.13
CA THR A 84 14.65 7.97 -5.94
C THR A 84 15.83 7.63 -5.04
N VAL A 85 16.37 6.42 -5.18
CA VAL A 85 17.56 5.97 -4.46
C VAL A 85 18.79 6.62 -5.07
N THR A 86 19.55 7.37 -4.28
CA THR A 86 20.73 8.13 -4.74
C THR A 86 22.04 7.43 -4.45
N ALA A 87 22.09 6.58 -3.42
CA ALA A 87 23.27 5.80 -3.06
C ALA A 87 22.88 4.52 -2.32
N VAL A 88 23.64 3.44 -2.50
CA VAL A 88 23.46 2.17 -1.78
C VAL A 88 24.81 1.67 -1.29
N VAL A 89 24.87 1.26 -0.02
CA VAL A 89 26.02 0.60 0.59
C VAL A 89 25.52 -0.70 1.23
N ALA A 90 25.82 -1.83 0.60
CA ALA A 90 25.46 -3.15 1.09
C ALA A 90 26.68 -3.87 1.67
N THR A 91 26.48 -4.55 2.80
CA THR A 91 27.40 -5.50 3.41
C THR A 91 26.67 -6.84 3.59
N ASN A 92 27.38 -7.87 4.04
CA ASN A 92 26.77 -9.18 4.31
C ASN A 92 25.72 -9.12 5.45
N THR A 93 25.75 -8.09 6.30
CA THR A 93 24.90 -7.99 7.50
C THR A 93 24.02 -6.75 7.51
N SER A 94 24.14 -5.85 6.54
CA SER A 94 23.33 -4.63 6.50
C SER A 94 23.23 -4.04 5.12
N ILE A 95 22.12 -3.38 4.82
CA ILE A 95 22.00 -2.46 3.70
C ILE A 95 21.78 -1.04 4.24
N LYS A 96 22.46 -0.07 3.63
CA LYS A 96 22.21 1.35 3.81
C LYS A 96 21.91 1.96 2.46
N PHE A 97 20.94 2.85 2.39
CA PHE A 97 20.69 3.59 1.16
C PHE A 97 20.23 5.01 1.47
N ASP A 98 20.65 5.93 0.62
CA ASP A 98 20.17 7.30 0.61
C ASP A 98 19.14 7.47 -0.49
N SER A 99 18.14 8.31 -0.24
CA SER A 99 17.03 8.56 -1.15
C SER A 99 16.64 10.02 -1.14
N LEU A 100 16.22 10.53 -2.29
CA LEU A 100 15.48 11.79 -2.40
C LEU A 100 13.99 11.45 -2.43
N VAL A 101 13.24 11.99 -1.47
CA VAL A 101 11.78 11.84 -1.39
C VAL A 101 11.13 13.18 -1.70
N THR A 102 10.35 13.26 -2.76
CA THR A 102 9.56 14.44 -3.11
C THR A 102 8.10 14.17 -2.76
N LYS A 103 7.57 14.92 -1.79
CA LYS A 103 6.17 14.85 -1.37
C LYS A 103 5.40 16.00 -1.99
N THR A 104 4.29 15.69 -2.65
CA THR A 104 3.38 16.63 -3.28
C THR A 104 1.99 16.46 -2.67
N ILE A 105 1.45 17.51 -2.05
CA ILE A 105 0.12 17.48 -1.42
C ILE A 105 -0.86 18.15 -2.37
N TYR A 106 -1.91 17.41 -2.75
CA TYR A 106 -3.01 17.93 -3.56
C TYR A 106 -4.02 18.60 -2.63
N SER A 107 -3.80 19.88 -2.35
CA SER A 107 -4.77 20.77 -1.69
C SER A 107 -5.04 21.99 -2.57
N ASP A 108 -5.94 22.88 -2.16
CA ASP A 108 -6.29 24.11 -2.90
C ASP A 108 -5.05 24.94 -3.28
N ASN A 109 -3.98 24.83 -2.48
CA ASN A 109 -2.64 25.31 -2.82
C ASN A 109 -1.68 24.11 -2.87
N GLN A 110 -1.47 23.55 -4.05
CA GLN A 110 -0.55 22.43 -4.23
C GLN A 110 0.85 22.80 -3.69
N THR A 111 1.36 22.01 -2.75
CA THR A 111 2.70 22.16 -2.19
C THR A 111 3.56 20.97 -2.62
N SER A 112 4.84 21.23 -2.87
CA SER A 112 5.82 20.18 -3.16
C SER A 112 7.10 20.44 -2.39
N GLN A 113 7.64 19.41 -1.74
CA GLN A 113 8.86 19.48 -0.96
C GLN A 113 9.71 18.23 -1.22
N SER A 114 10.99 18.43 -1.52
CA SER A 114 11.98 17.35 -1.64
C SER A 114 12.82 17.27 -0.37
N ILE A 115 12.95 16.07 0.18
CA ILE A 115 13.62 15.78 1.45
C ILE A 115 14.61 14.63 1.22
N PRO A 116 15.92 14.84 1.41
CA PRO A 116 16.87 13.75 1.43
C PRO A 116 16.65 12.89 2.69
N ARG A 117 16.74 11.58 2.55
CA ARG A 117 16.55 10.59 3.63
C ARG A 117 17.62 9.51 3.53
N SER A 118 18.14 9.08 4.66
CA SER A 118 19.06 7.96 4.77
C SER A 118 18.41 6.83 5.54
N TRP A 119 18.53 5.61 5.02
CA TRP A 119 17.91 4.42 5.56
C TRP A 119 18.97 3.37 5.84
N SER A 120 18.77 2.60 6.91
CA SER A 120 19.60 1.45 7.25
C SER A 120 18.72 0.30 7.73
N TYR A 121 19.02 -0.89 7.22
CA TYR A 121 18.42 -2.17 7.58
C TYR A 121 19.53 -3.17 7.91
N GLN A 122 19.32 -3.99 8.93
CA GLN A 122 20.19 -5.13 9.24
C GLN A 122 19.67 -6.39 8.53
N ILE A 123 20.55 -7.14 7.91
CA ILE A 123 20.22 -8.40 7.24
C ILE A 123 20.28 -9.51 8.29
N GLY A 124 19.19 -10.28 8.44
CA GLY A 124 19.13 -11.45 9.34
C GLY A 124 18.58 -11.19 10.75
N SER A 125 18.23 -9.95 11.10
CA SER A 125 17.39 -9.67 12.27
C SER A 125 15.92 -9.73 11.88
N ASP A 126 15.08 -10.34 12.73
CA ASP A 126 13.63 -10.33 12.57
C ASP A 126 13.14 -8.88 12.35
N PRO A 127 12.39 -8.59 11.26
CA PRO A 127 11.86 -7.25 10.98
C PRO A 127 11.03 -6.68 12.13
N ALA A 128 10.39 -7.53 12.93
CA ALA A 128 9.68 -7.12 14.15
C ALA A 128 10.62 -6.45 15.18
N THR A 129 11.88 -6.91 15.28
CA THR A 129 12.89 -6.35 16.19
C THR A 129 13.52 -5.05 15.67
N GLN A 130 13.47 -4.80 14.35
CA GLN A 130 13.98 -3.55 13.76
C GLN A 130 13.00 -2.38 13.90
N ASN A 131 11.70 -2.65 13.76
CA ASN A 131 10.67 -1.62 13.90
C ASN A 131 10.54 -1.14 15.36
N SER A 132 10.75 -2.02 16.33
CA SER A 132 10.73 -1.68 17.76
C SER A 132 11.95 -0.86 18.21
N LYS A 133 13.13 -1.00 17.57
CA LYS A 133 14.32 -0.18 17.90
C LYS A 133 14.34 1.22 17.28
N LYS A 134 13.58 1.48 16.21
CA LYS A 134 13.52 2.82 15.57
C LYS A 134 12.50 3.77 16.18
N SER A 135 11.59 3.26 17.03
CA SER A 135 10.64 4.11 17.78
C SER A 135 11.33 5.06 18.75
N ASP A 136 12.53 4.75 19.23
CA ASP A 136 13.16 5.51 20.32
C ASP A 136 14.05 6.68 19.87
N GLU A 137 14.46 6.75 18.59
CA GLU A 137 15.36 7.82 18.12
C GLU A 137 14.68 8.98 17.38
N GLU A 138 13.39 8.88 17.03
CA GLU A 138 12.61 9.96 16.39
C GLU A 138 11.30 10.34 17.11
N ALA A 139 11.06 9.85 18.33
CA ALA A 139 9.87 10.22 19.11
C ALA A 139 9.98 11.63 19.72
N LYS A 140 9.73 12.66 18.91
CA LYS A 140 9.11 13.90 19.45
C LYS A 140 7.62 13.63 19.65
N PRO A 141 7.02 13.96 20.83
CA PRO A 141 5.75 13.35 21.25
C PRO A 141 4.47 13.94 20.64
N ASN A 142 4.54 14.69 19.53
CA ASN A 142 3.40 15.49 19.04
C ASN A 142 3.17 15.47 17.52
N ALA A 143 3.77 14.54 16.77
CA ALA A 143 3.34 14.31 15.39
C ALA A 143 2.11 13.40 15.42
N GLU A 144 0.95 13.87 14.95
CA GLU A 144 -0.06 12.99 14.35
C GLU A 144 0.69 11.90 13.56
N LEU A 145 0.33 10.62 13.72
CA LEU A 145 0.95 9.50 13.01
C LEU A 145 1.11 9.84 11.52
N GLU A 146 2.25 10.40 11.12
CA GLU A 146 2.54 10.62 9.72
C GLU A 146 2.73 9.21 9.14
N PRO A 147 1.87 8.79 8.19
CA PRO A 147 2.03 7.50 7.56
C PRO A 147 3.44 7.43 6.97
N PRO A 148 4.07 6.25 7.00
CA PRO A 148 5.46 6.13 6.60
C PRO A 148 5.64 6.63 5.16
N LEU A 149 6.78 7.29 4.93
CA LEU A 149 7.13 8.01 3.71
C LEU A 149 7.20 7.16 2.44
N TYR A 150 6.85 5.88 2.44
CA TYR A 150 6.63 5.10 1.23
C TYR A 150 5.96 3.78 1.53
N LEU A 151 5.35 3.24 0.49
CA LEU A 151 4.42 2.13 0.56
C LEU A 151 5.03 0.86 1.18
N PHE A 152 6.27 0.52 0.82
CA PHE A 152 6.94 -0.67 1.33
C PHE A 152 7.08 -0.70 2.86
N ARG A 153 7.24 0.45 3.54
CA ARG A 153 7.29 0.49 5.00
C ARG A 153 5.94 0.21 5.65
N MET A 154 4.85 0.57 4.97
CA MET A 154 3.51 0.14 5.40
C MET A 154 3.35 -1.37 5.28
N LEU A 155 3.95 -2.00 4.26
CA LEU A 155 3.92 -3.45 4.13
C LEU A 155 4.60 -4.12 5.31
N GLU A 156 5.77 -3.64 5.73
CA GLU A 156 6.46 -4.18 6.91
C GLU A 156 5.60 -4.04 8.17
N SER A 157 5.01 -2.87 8.40
CA SER A 157 4.08 -2.66 9.51
C SER A 157 2.91 -3.65 9.43
N VAL A 158 2.23 -3.73 8.30
CA VAL A 158 1.10 -4.63 8.11
C VAL A 158 1.50 -6.11 8.27
N ALA A 159 2.64 -6.53 7.73
CA ALA A 159 3.08 -7.92 7.75
C ALA A 159 3.50 -8.40 9.16
N TYR A 160 4.14 -7.52 9.94
CA TYR A 160 4.77 -7.90 11.20
C TYR A 160 4.01 -7.44 12.44
N THR A 161 3.22 -6.37 12.35
CA THR A 161 2.47 -5.84 13.51
C THR A 161 0.97 -6.11 13.42
N SER A 162 0.46 -6.60 12.29
CA SER A 162 -0.94 -7.05 12.22
C SER A 162 -1.08 -8.42 12.84
N CYS A 163 -2.27 -8.70 13.38
CA CYS A 163 -2.65 -10.01 13.92
C CYS A 163 -1.97 -10.39 15.24
N GLU A 164 -1.26 -9.46 15.89
CA GLU A 164 -0.70 -9.69 17.23
C GLU A 164 -1.81 -9.77 18.28
N ALA A 165 -1.90 -10.88 19.00
CA ALA A 165 -2.94 -11.09 20.02
C ALA A 165 -2.64 -10.35 21.34
N GLU A 166 -1.39 -9.90 21.55
CA GLU A 166 -0.90 -9.31 22.78
C GLU A 166 -0.18 -7.97 22.51
N GLY A 167 0.13 -7.20 23.56
CA GLY A 167 0.76 -5.88 23.44
C GLY A 167 -0.21 -4.71 23.26
N GLU A 168 0.31 -3.48 23.20
CA GLU A 168 -0.51 -2.27 23.13
C GLU A 168 -1.34 -2.18 21.84
N ASN A 169 -0.85 -2.77 20.75
CA ASN A 169 -1.51 -2.78 19.44
C ASN A 169 -2.26 -4.09 19.14
N ALA A 170 -2.65 -4.85 20.18
CA ALA A 170 -3.31 -6.14 20.02
C ALA A 170 -4.52 -6.05 19.06
N ALA A 171 -4.45 -6.80 17.97
CA ALA A 171 -5.47 -6.90 16.95
C ALA A 171 -5.55 -8.34 16.45
N ALA A 172 -6.75 -8.88 16.35
CA ALA A 172 -6.96 -10.16 15.69
C ALA A 172 -7.22 -9.92 14.20
N CYS A 173 -6.78 -10.86 13.36
CA CYS A 173 -7.06 -10.80 11.93
C CYS A 173 -8.08 -11.85 11.51
N TYR A 174 -8.85 -11.56 10.47
CA TYR A 174 -9.92 -12.42 9.98
C TYR A 174 -10.00 -12.42 8.46
N GLN A 175 -10.75 -13.38 7.92
CA GLN A 175 -11.17 -13.41 6.51
C GLN A 175 -10.02 -13.29 5.49
N LEU A 176 -8.88 -13.94 5.76
CA LEU A 176 -7.77 -13.97 4.82
C LEU A 176 -8.17 -14.64 3.51
N HIS A 177 -8.07 -13.88 2.43
CA HIS A 177 -8.26 -14.33 1.07
C HIS A 177 -7.09 -13.83 0.22
N PHE A 178 -6.61 -14.65 -0.70
CA PHE A 178 -5.61 -14.22 -1.67
C PHE A 178 -5.83 -14.89 -3.02
N VAL A 179 -5.41 -14.19 -4.07
CA VAL A 179 -5.49 -14.69 -5.45
C VAL A 179 -4.27 -14.24 -6.23
N ASP A 180 -3.67 -15.19 -6.93
CA ASP A 180 -2.62 -14.93 -7.91
C ASP A 180 -3.25 -14.56 -9.26
N PHE A 181 -2.70 -13.53 -9.91
CA PHE A 181 -3.21 -13.05 -11.18
C PHE A 181 -2.10 -12.38 -12.00
N LYS A 182 -2.36 -12.19 -13.29
CA LYS A 182 -1.48 -11.43 -14.18
C LYS A 182 -1.94 -9.98 -14.21
N LEU A 183 -1.13 -9.08 -13.67
CA LEU A 183 -1.40 -7.65 -13.70
C LEU A 183 -0.81 -7.04 -14.97
N ARG A 184 -1.64 -6.34 -15.75
CA ARG A 184 -1.15 -5.54 -16.86
C ARG A 184 -0.45 -4.29 -16.32
N VAL A 185 0.81 -4.09 -16.67
CA VAL A 185 1.53 -2.86 -16.30
C VAL A 185 1.18 -1.72 -17.25
N SER A 186 1.25 -0.48 -16.75
CA SER A 186 1.06 0.71 -17.58
C SER A 186 2.17 0.81 -18.63
N PRO A 187 1.95 1.52 -19.75
CA PRO A 187 2.99 1.72 -20.75
C PRO A 187 4.29 2.35 -20.20
N SER A 188 4.20 3.25 -19.22
CA SER A 188 5.40 3.86 -18.59
C SER A 188 6.25 2.81 -17.89
N MET A 189 5.62 1.90 -17.15
CA MET A 189 6.29 0.83 -16.41
C MET A 189 6.69 -0.34 -17.33
N ALA A 190 5.95 -0.60 -18.41
CA ALA A 190 6.22 -1.68 -19.35
C ALA A 190 7.63 -1.62 -19.97
N THR A 191 8.15 -0.41 -20.16
CA THR A 191 9.52 -0.18 -20.65
C THR A 191 10.60 -0.76 -19.74
N GLN A 192 10.30 -0.89 -18.44
CA GLN A 192 11.22 -1.41 -17.44
C GLN A 192 11.33 -2.94 -17.47
N HIS A 193 10.31 -3.62 -17.99
CA HIS A 193 10.20 -5.10 -18.03
C HIS A 193 10.71 -5.73 -19.33
N GLN A 194 11.27 -4.92 -20.24
CA GLN A 194 11.75 -5.38 -21.55
C GLN A 194 10.70 -6.17 -22.35
N CYS A 195 9.43 -5.83 -22.16
CA CYS A 195 8.32 -6.48 -22.83
C CYS A 195 8.38 -6.27 -24.35
N ALA A 196 8.21 -7.36 -25.12
CA ALA A 196 8.18 -7.30 -26.59
C ALA A 196 7.05 -6.39 -27.12
N ASN A 197 5.93 -6.32 -26.39
CA ASN A 197 4.82 -5.41 -26.68
C ASN A 197 4.40 -4.67 -25.39
N VAL A 198 4.65 -3.36 -25.34
CA VAL A 198 4.31 -2.51 -24.19
C VAL A 198 2.81 -2.51 -23.85
N ASN A 199 1.94 -2.80 -24.83
CA ASN A 199 0.50 -2.87 -24.61
C ASN A 199 0.03 -4.22 -24.04
N GLN A 200 0.89 -5.23 -24.06
CA GLN A 200 0.62 -6.59 -23.57
C GLN A 200 1.68 -7.02 -22.56
N CYS A 201 2.17 -6.07 -21.77
CA CYS A 201 3.14 -6.33 -20.72
C CYS A 201 2.40 -6.70 -19.43
N TYR A 202 2.66 -7.89 -18.92
CA TYR A 202 2.03 -8.43 -17.72
C TYR A 202 3.11 -8.91 -16.75
N ILE A 203 2.86 -8.69 -15.47
CA ILE A 203 3.65 -9.21 -14.35
C ILE A 203 2.80 -10.14 -13.50
N GLU A 204 3.44 -11.07 -12.79
CA GLU A 204 2.78 -11.87 -11.77
C GLU A 204 2.53 -11.02 -10.53
N ALA A 205 1.29 -11.02 -10.06
CA ALA A 205 0.89 -10.29 -8.87
C ALA A 205 -0.01 -11.15 -7.99
N ARG A 206 0.05 -10.89 -6.69
CA ARG A 206 -0.86 -11.48 -5.71
C ARG A 206 -1.69 -10.38 -5.07
N LYS A 207 -3.00 -10.57 -5.05
CA LYS A 207 -3.92 -9.75 -4.26
C LYS A 207 -4.18 -10.46 -2.94
N ILE A 208 -4.05 -9.75 -1.82
CA ILE A 208 -4.30 -10.28 -0.47
C ILE A 208 -5.32 -9.36 0.20
N GLU A 209 -6.34 -9.97 0.81
CA GLU A 209 -7.44 -9.31 1.50
C GLU A 209 -7.61 -9.94 2.87
N PHE A 210 -7.76 -9.14 3.91
CA PHE A 210 -8.01 -9.60 5.27
C PHE A 210 -8.54 -8.44 6.11
N ASP A 211 -9.13 -8.76 7.25
CA ASP A 211 -9.57 -7.76 8.22
C ASP A 211 -8.65 -7.75 9.43
N THR A 212 -8.44 -6.58 10.03
CA THR A 212 -7.96 -6.44 11.39
C THR A 212 -9.09 -5.97 12.29
N VAL A 213 -9.11 -6.45 13.52
CA VAL A 213 -10.04 -6.06 14.58
C VAL A 213 -9.24 -5.73 15.82
N SER A 214 -9.20 -4.46 16.19
CA SER A 214 -8.59 -4.03 17.44
C SER A 214 -9.64 -4.00 18.55
N TYR A 215 -9.49 -4.85 19.55
CA TYR A 215 -10.39 -4.90 20.70
C TYR A 215 -10.10 -3.78 21.72
N LYS A 216 -8.93 -3.15 21.64
CA LYS A 216 -8.51 -2.05 22.53
C LYS A 216 -8.96 -0.69 22.03
N VAL A 217 -9.15 -0.55 20.72
CA VAL A 217 -9.67 0.67 20.10
C VAL A 217 -11.13 0.45 19.77
N LEU A 218 -12.01 1.07 20.55
CA LEU A 218 -13.45 1.00 20.32
C LEU A 218 -13.90 2.19 19.48
N ASP A 219 -14.85 1.94 18.60
CA ASP A 219 -15.57 2.98 17.90
C ASP A 219 -16.59 3.67 18.83
N LYS A 220 -17.32 4.66 18.32
CA LYS A 220 -18.31 5.40 19.12
C LYS A 220 -19.51 4.56 19.60
N ASP A 221 -19.75 3.40 19.00
CA ASP A 221 -20.79 2.47 19.42
C ASP A 221 -20.24 1.39 20.37
N ASN A 222 -19.02 1.59 20.88
CA ASN A 222 -18.32 0.67 21.75
C ASN A 222 -18.02 -0.69 21.08
N LYS A 223 -17.96 -0.71 19.74
CA LYS A 223 -17.56 -1.89 18.97
C LYS A 223 -16.06 -1.84 18.66
N PRO A 224 -15.36 -2.99 18.61
CA PRO A 224 -13.98 -3.06 18.16
C PRO A 224 -13.77 -2.39 16.79
N LEU A 225 -12.69 -1.62 16.65
CA LEU A 225 -12.34 -0.99 15.37
C LEU A 225 -11.93 -2.07 14.37
N ARG A 226 -12.72 -2.19 13.29
CA ARG A 226 -12.43 -3.06 12.16
C ARG A 226 -11.87 -2.28 10.97
N ILE A 227 -10.79 -2.80 10.39
CA ILE A 227 -10.18 -2.27 9.18
C ILE A 227 -10.05 -3.43 8.18
N HIS A 228 -10.60 -3.26 6.98
CA HIS A 228 -10.40 -4.20 5.89
C HIS A 228 -9.22 -3.75 5.04
N TYR A 229 -8.23 -4.61 4.88
CA TYR A 229 -7.06 -4.37 4.04
C TYR A 229 -7.19 -5.10 2.71
N THR A 230 -6.75 -4.43 1.66
CA THR A 230 -6.54 -5.02 0.34
C THR A 230 -5.16 -4.60 -0.15
N MET A 231 -4.26 -5.54 -0.39
CA MET A 231 -2.95 -5.26 -0.96
C MET A 231 -2.73 -6.00 -2.26
N THR A 232 -1.96 -5.39 -3.16
CA THR A 232 -1.45 -6.03 -4.37
C THR A 232 0.06 -5.99 -4.29
N ILE A 233 0.69 -7.16 -4.35
CA ILE A 233 2.14 -7.32 -4.28
C ILE A 233 2.66 -8.06 -5.50
N SER A 234 3.92 -7.81 -5.87
CA SER A 234 4.59 -8.51 -6.96
C SER A 234 6.08 -8.65 -6.68
N LYS A 235 6.63 -9.84 -6.96
CA LYS A 235 8.07 -10.10 -6.96
C LYS A 235 8.78 -9.54 -8.19
N ASP A 236 8.02 -9.23 -9.24
CA ASP A 236 8.55 -8.89 -10.55
C ASP A 236 8.90 -7.40 -10.66
N VAL A 237 8.81 -6.61 -9.59
CA VAL A 237 9.03 -5.14 -9.61
C VAL A 237 10.17 -4.74 -8.68
N PRO A 238 10.70 -3.51 -8.77
CA PRO A 238 11.80 -3.05 -7.92
C PRO A 238 11.45 -3.13 -6.44
N PHE A 239 12.46 -3.24 -5.57
CA PHE A 239 12.27 -3.53 -4.15
C PHE A 239 11.26 -2.61 -3.46
N LEU A 240 11.39 -1.30 -3.65
CA LEU A 240 10.56 -0.27 -3.03
C LEU A 240 9.14 -0.19 -3.63
N SER A 241 8.92 -0.86 -4.77
CA SER A 241 7.63 -0.98 -5.45
C SER A 241 6.98 -2.36 -5.32
N LYS A 242 7.58 -3.30 -4.57
CA LYS A 242 7.03 -4.67 -4.40
C LYS A 242 5.60 -4.71 -3.88
N MET A 243 5.18 -3.70 -3.12
CA MET A 243 3.77 -3.45 -2.87
C MET A 243 3.25 -2.43 -3.88
N LEU A 244 2.46 -2.90 -4.84
CA LEU A 244 1.89 -2.09 -5.92
C LEU A 244 0.68 -1.29 -5.46
N GLN A 245 -0.06 -1.82 -4.48
CA GLN A 245 -1.23 -1.15 -3.91
C GLN A 245 -1.45 -1.61 -2.47
N LEU A 246 -1.87 -0.67 -1.61
CA LEU A 246 -2.44 -0.94 -0.31
C LEU A 246 -3.65 -0.05 -0.13
N CYS A 247 -4.82 -0.68 -0.05
CA CYS A 247 -6.04 -0.03 0.39
C CYS A 247 -6.40 -0.50 1.78
N TYR A 248 -6.93 0.42 2.57
CA TYR A 248 -7.64 0.09 3.78
C TYR A 248 -8.99 0.80 3.80
N ARG A 249 -9.99 0.05 4.24
CA ARG A 249 -11.36 0.51 4.40
C ARG A 249 -11.70 0.49 5.88
N ARG A 250 -12.21 1.61 6.39
CA ARG A 250 -12.70 1.70 7.77
C ARG A 250 -13.89 2.63 7.90
N LEU A 251 -14.62 2.47 9.00
CA LEU A 251 -15.65 3.41 9.42
C LEU A 251 -14.99 4.55 10.20
N TYR A 252 -15.16 5.77 9.72
CA TYR A 252 -14.78 7.00 10.39
C TYR A 252 -16.00 7.62 11.04
N THR A 253 -15.85 8.27 12.18
CA THR A 253 -16.90 9.15 12.68
C THR A 253 -16.54 10.60 12.42
N ILE A 254 -17.43 11.32 11.73
CA ILE A 254 -17.27 12.75 11.53
C ILE A 254 -17.55 13.45 12.86
N THR A 255 -16.56 14.15 13.41
CA THR A 255 -16.64 14.79 14.74
C THR A 255 -17.77 15.81 14.84
N SER A 256 -18.07 16.51 13.75
CA SER A 256 -19.09 17.57 13.69
C SER A 256 -20.53 17.07 13.60
N SER A 257 -20.77 15.91 12.99
CA SER A 257 -22.14 15.38 12.76
C SER A 257 -22.45 14.09 13.52
N GLN A 258 -21.44 13.50 14.19
CA GLN A 258 -21.48 12.16 14.77
C GLN A 258 -21.88 11.04 13.79
N GLN A 259 -21.94 11.31 12.49
CA GLN A 259 -22.26 10.31 11.48
C GLN A 259 -21.06 9.41 11.22
N LYS A 260 -21.32 8.10 11.08
CA LYS A 260 -20.34 7.15 10.57
C LYS A 260 -20.29 7.23 9.06
N VAL A 261 -19.08 7.38 8.52
CA VAL A 261 -18.82 7.36 7.09
C VAL A 261 -17.78 6.30 6.80
N MET A 262 -18.07 5.46 5.82
CA MET A 262 -17.11 4.51 5.31
C MET A 262 -16.17 5.24 4.35
N ALA A 263 -14.86 5.11 4.56
CA ALA A 263 -13.90 5.63 3.62
C ALA A 263 -12.87 4.58 3.25
N ASP A 264 -12.52 4.62 1.97
CA ASP A 264 -11.53 3.79 1.31
C ASP A 264 -10.31 4.69 1.09
N THR A 265 -9.17 4.33 1.70
CA THR A 265 -7.90 5.04 1.49
C THR A 265 -6.93 4.09 0.83
N CYS A 266 -6.38 4.50 -0.31
CA CYS A 266 -5.55 3.65 -1.16
C CYS A 266 -4.24 4.34 -1.52
N TYR A 267 -3.13 3.70 -1.20
CA TYR A 267 -1.84 3.97 -1.78
C TYR A 267 -1.64 3.09 -3.01
N SER A 268 -1.25 3.67 -4.13
CA SER A 268 -1.01 2.93 -5.38
C SER A 268 0.27 3.40 -6.04
N VAL A 269 1.09 2.45 -6.48
CA VAL A 269 2.25 2.72 -7.32
C VAL A 269 1.76 3.07 -8.72
N ASN A 270 2.09 4.27 -9.19
CA ASN A 270 1.76 4.73 -10.54
C ASN A 270 2.97 4.67 -11.49
N ASN A 271 4.20 4.63 -10.97
CA ASN A 271 5.41 4.45 -11.77
C ASN A 271 6.59 3.89 -10.94
N TYR A 272 7.56 3.25 -11.60
CA TYR A 272 8.83 2.80 -10.99
C TYR A 272 9.94 2.56 -12.00
N THR A 273 11.19 2.42 -11.52
CA THR A 273 12.37 1.99 -12.28
C THR A 273 13.24 1.04 -11.45
N PHE A 274 13.90 0.06 -12.07
CA PHE A 274 14.72 -0.96 -11.36
C PHE A 274 16.06 -0.46 -10.81
N GLY A 275 16.50 0.73 -11.20
CA GLY A 275 17.85 1.18 -10.88
C GLY A 275 18.95 0.39 -11.60
N ARG A 276 20.20 0.66 -11.23
CA ARG A 276 21.42 0.08 -11.79
C ARG A 276 22.28 -0.56 -10.71
#